data_AF-A0A1Z5T6Q2-F1
#
_entry.id   AF-A0A1Z5T6Q2-F1
#
_cell.length_a   1.000
_cell.length_b   1.000
_cell.length_c   1.000
_cell.angle_alpha   90.00
_cell.angle_beta   90.00
_cell.angle_gamma   90.00
#
_symmetry.space_group_name_H-M   'P 1'
#
loop_
_entity.id
_entity.type
_entity.pdbx_description
1 polymer ?
#
loop_
_entity_poly.entity_id
_entity_poly.type
_entity_poly.pdbx_seq_one_letter_code
_entity_poly.pdbx_strand_id
1 'polypeptide(L)'
;MVSYPQSYHQGYPPQQGYSQQPQYDQQQQAYGQQQQGYPPPQQHAPPETTDSGSYQNIHYTIKHRNTNSTLNLQLGPNDLIKAKPGAMIHMSPTVKLEGAIKFSMRKMLTGSQMSEASFTGPGTVALAPTLMGDIVALQIANDGRRGM
;
A
#
# COMPACT_ATOMS: atom_id res chain seq x y z
N MET A 1 5.05 58.26 -21.91
CA MET A 1 4.06 58.04 -20.83
C MET A 1 3.92 56.55 -20.63
N VAL A 2 4.01 56.12 -19.38
CA VAL A 2 4.15 54.73 -18.92
C VAL A 2 2.77 54.09 -18.77
N SER A 3 2.58 52.83 -19.18
CA SER A 3 1.52 51.98 -18.61
C SER A 3 1.75 50.48 -18.86
N TYR A 4 1.92 49.73 -17.77
CA TYR A 4 1.57 48.32 -17.57
C TYR A 4 0.95 48.27 -16.14
N PRO A 5 0.22 47.22 -15.71
CA PRO A 5 -0.53 46.18 -16.41
C PRO A 5 -2.01 46.08 -15.91
N GLN A 6 -2.85 45.27 -16.56
CA GLN A 6 -4.15 44.85 -16.00
C GLN A 6 -4.05 43.42 -15.46
N SER A 7 -4.38 43.28 -14.18
CA SER A 7 -4.33 42.08 -13.35
C SER A 7 -5.73 41.46 -13.24
N TYR A 8 -5.87 40.20 -13.65
CA TYR A 8 -7.09 39.43 -13.43
C TYR A 8 -7.08 38.85 -12.02
N HIS A 9 -7.91 39.41 -11.14
CA HIS A 9 -8.23 38.84 -9.83
C HIS A 9 -9.36 37.82 -10.00
N GLN A 10 -9.09 36.55 -9.73
CA GLN A 10 -10.10 35.51 -9.64
C GLN A 10 -10.53 35.35 -8.17
N GLY A 11 -11.74 35.83 -7.87
CA GLY A 11 -12.33 35.79 -6.54
C GLY A 11 -12.79 34.39 -6.13
N TYR A 12 -12.50 34.02 -4.89
CA TYR A 12 -13.11 32.88 -4.20
C TYR A 12 -14.52 33.26 -3.70
N PRO A 13 -15.53 32.39 -3.79
CA PRO A 13 -16.79 32.60 -3.09
C PRO A 13 -16.66 32.32 -1.58
N PRO A 14 -17.40 33.04 -0.71
CA PRO A 14 -17.36 32.84 0.73
C PRO A 14 -18.08 31.54 1.17
N GLN A 15 -17.48 30.81 2.10
CA GLN A 15 -18.10 29.70 2.83
C GLN A 15 -19.19 30.24 3.76
N GLN A 16 -20.45 29.89 3.47
CA GLN A 16 -21.59 30.16 4.34
C GLN A 16 -21.59 29.18 5.52
N GLY A 17 -21.66 29.73 6.72
CA GLY A 17 -21.77 28.98 7.97
C GLY A 17 -23.11 28.25 8.05
N TYR A 18 -23.06 26.96 8.40
CA TYR A 18 -24.26 26.21 8.72
C TYR A 18 -24.71 26.52 10.15
N SER A 19 -25.93 27.02 10.20
CA SER A 19 -26.75 27.34 11.37
C SER A 19 -27.18 26.10 12.16
N GLN A 20 -27.30 26.30 13.46
CA GLN A 20 -27.78 25.37 14.48
C GLN A 20 -29.24 24.95 14.24
N GLN A 21 -29.55 23.66 14.45
CA GLN A 21 -30.93 23.16 14.50
C GLN A 21 -31.49 23.13 15.94
N PRO A 22 -32.81 23.31 16.10
CA PRO A 22 -33.45 23.55 17.39
C PRO A 22 -33.59 22.28 18.25
N GLN A 23 -33.30 22.45 19.53
CA GLN A 23 -33.49 21.49 20.61
C GLN A 23 -34.96 21.49 21.03
N TYR A 24 -35.67 20.38 20.80
CA TYR A 24 -37.01 20.17 21.36
C TYR A 24 -36.86 19.60 22.77
N ASP A 25 -37.40 20.34 23.73
CA ASP A 25 -37.66 19.88 25.09
C ASP A 25 -38.64 18.70 25.06
N GLN A 26 -38.24 17.57 25.62
CA GLN A 26 -39.20 16.57 26.07
C GLN A 26 -38.80 16.10 27.48
N GLN A 27 -39.28 16.85 28.46
CA GLN A 27 -39.39 16.40 29.84
C GLN A 27 -40.27 15.15 29.90
N GLN A 28 -39.66 14.01 30.23
CA GLN A 28 -40.33 12.96 30.96
C GLN A 28 -39.41 12.52 32.11
N GLN A 29 -39.70 13.07 33.28
CA GLN A 29 -39.23 12.54 34.56
C GLN A 29 -39.98 11.24 34.83
N ALA A 30 -39.29 10.11 34.80
CA ALA A 30 -39.76 8.86 35.37
C ALA A 30 -38.61 8.20 36.14
N TYR A 31 -38.89 7.93 37.40
CA TYR A 31 -38.02 7.46 38.46
C TYR A 31 -37.30 6.14 38.13
N GLY A 32 -36.02 6.04 38.52
CA GLY A 32 -35.43 4.77 38.94
C GLY A 32 -34.16 4.30 38.22
N GLN A 33 -33.20 3.88 39.03
CA GLN A 33 -32.10 2.96 38.76
C GLN A 33 -30.81 3.56 38.17
N GLN A 34 -29.84 3.75 39.07
CA GLN A 34 -28.42 3.74 38.77
C GLN A 34 -28.07 2.40 38.10
N GLN A 35 -27.84 2.40 36.79
CA GLN A 35 -27.18 1.27 36.13
C GLN A 35 -25.71 1.58 35.99
N GLN A 36 -24.92 0.87 36.80
CA GLN A 36 -23.48 0.80 36.77
C GLN A 36 -23.04 0.31 35.38
N GLY A 37 -22.61 1.25 34.53
CA GLY A 37 -22.25 0.98 33.15
C GLY A 37 -21.01 0.09 33.08
N TYR A 38 -21.19 -1.16 32.68
CA TYR A 38 -20.08 -1.98 32.20
C TYR A 38 -19.46 -1.30 30.99
N PRO A 39 -18.12 -1.13 30.92
CA PRO A 39 -17.49 -0.66 29.70
C PRO A 39 -17.84 -1.63 28.56
N PRO A 40 -18.13 -1.12 27.34
CA PRO A 40 -18.44 -1.98 26.20
C PRO A 40 -17.29 -2.97 25.99
N PRO A 41 -17.59 -4.24 25.64
CA PRO A 41 -16.55 -5.21 25.30
C PRO A 41 -15.66 -4.63 24.21
N GLN A 42 -14.39 -4.43 24.53
CA GLN A 42 -13.37 -4.09 23.54
C GLN A 42 -13.27 -5.27 22.57
N GLN A 43 -13.90 -5.14 21.41
CA GLN A 43 -13.65 -6.02 20.27
C GLN A 43 -12.22 -5.75 19.81
N HIS A 44 -11.26 -6.41 20.48
CA HIS A 44 -9.90 -6.46 20.02
C HIS A 44 -9.92 -7.16 18.67
N ALA A 45 -9.63 -6.41 17.59
CA ALA A 45 -9.34 -7.02 16.32
C ALA A 45 -8.26 -8.11 16.55
N PRO A 46 -8.38 -9.29 15.90
CA PRO A 46 -7.36 -10.30 16.03
C PRO A 46 -5.98 -9.69 15.72
N PRO A 47 -4.92 -10.08 16.46
CA PRO A 47 -3.60 -9.49 16.26
C PRO A 47 -3.19 -9.62 14.79
N GLU A 48 -2.87 -8.49 14.15
CA GLU A 48 -2.40 -8.51 12.76
C GLU A 48 -1.11 -9.33 12.69
N THR A 49 -1.14 -10.39 11.88
CA THR A 49 0.04 -11.20 11.62
C THR A 49 0.95 -10.46 10.66
N THR A 50 2.16 -10.15 11.13
CA THR A 50 3.24 -9.58 10.33
C THR A 50 4.34 -10.62 10.20
N ASP A 51 4.80 -10.86 8.98
CA ASP A 51 5.95 -11.72 8.69
C ASP A 51 7.09 -10.83 8.19
N SER A 52 8.31 -11.07 8.63
CA SER A 52 9.46 -10.27 8.25
C SER A 52 10.71 -11.11 8.19
N GLY A 53 11.60 -10.76 7.29
CA GLY A 53 12.89 -11.43 7.16
C GLY A 53 13.86 -10.58 6.34
N SER A 54 14.96 -11.21 5.96
CA SER A 54 15.91 -10.63 5.03
C SER A 54 16.43 -11.70 4.09
N TYR A 55 16.82 -11.26 2.90
CA TYR A 55 17.57 -12.06 1.95
C TYR A 55 18.70 -11.20 1.40
N GLN A 56 19.93 -11.67 1.54
CA GLN A 56 21.13 -10.87 1.28
C GLN A 56 21.08 -9.55 2.06
N ASN A 57 21.02 -8.40 1.38
CA ASN A 57 20.96 -7.06 1.99
C ASN A 57 19.55 -6.46 2.00
N ILE A 58 18.55 -7.18 1.49
CA ILE A 58 17.18 -6.70 1.37
C ILE A 58 16.38 -7.17 2.59
N HIS A 59 15.83 -6.22 3.34
CA HIS A 59 14.87 -6.52 4.40
C HIS A 59 13.46 -6.48 3.85
N TYR A 60 12.60 -7.38 4.32
CA TYR A 60 11.21 -7.41 3.91
C TYR A 60 10.25 -7.53 5.09
N THR A 61 9.05 -6.99 4.91
CA THR A 61 7.93 -7.13 5.84
C THR A 61 6.64 -7.34 5.05
N ILE A 62 5.96 -8.44 5.34
CA ILE A 62 4.65 -8.79 4.81
C ILE A 62 3.61 -8.45 5.87
N LYS A 63 2.64 -7.59 5.50
CA LYS A 63 1.52 -7.18 6.35
C LYS A 63 0.21 -7.68 5.78
N HIS A 64 -0.84 -7.69 6.62
CA HIS A 64 -2.20 -8.06 6.23
C HIS A 64 -2.31 -9.46 5.60
N ARG A 65 -1.74 -10.49 6.26
CA ARG A 65 -1.57 -11.89 5.80
C ARG A 65 -2.84 -12.71 5.52
N ASN A 66 -4.00 -12.06 5.37
CA ASN A 66 -5.28 -12.75 5.13
C ASN A 66 -5.65 -12.77 3.63
N THR A 67 -5.78 -11.60 3.02
CA THR A 67 -6.42 -11.39 1.70
C THR A 67 -5.95 -10.12 1.00
N ASN A 68 -5.32 -9.18 1.72
CA ASN A 68 -4.84 -7.91 1.17
C ASN A 68 -3.36 -7.71 1.47
N SER A 69 -2.58 -8.78 1.31
CA SER A 69 -1.21 -8.76 1.78
C SER A 69 -0.35 -7.80 1.00
N THR A 70 0.47 -7.05 1.74
CA THR A 70 1.42 -6.10 1.17
C THR A 70 2.83 -6.53 1.55
N LEU A 71 3.76 -6.38 0.62
CA LEU A 71 5.17 -6.64 0.81
C LEU A 71 5.92 -5.31 0.76
N ASN A 72 6.53 -4.94 1.88
CA ASN A 72 7.42 -3.79 1.98
C ASN A 72 8.87 -4.30 1.93
N LEU A 73 9.68 -3.70 1.07
CA LEU A 73 11.08 -4.04 0.84
C LEU A 73 11.94 -2.82 1.14
N GLN A 74 13.03 -3.02 1.87
CA GLN A 74 14.07 -2.04 2.09
C GLN A 74 15.29 -2.46 1.26
N LEU A 75 15.65 -1.61 0.30
CA LEU A 75 16.77 -1.80 -0.62
C LEU A 75 17.96 -0.93 -0.21
N GLY A 76 19.15 -1.49 -0.33
CA GLY A 76 20.43 -0.79 -0.26
C GLY A 76 20.93 -0.32 -1.64
N PRO A 77 22.10 0.34 -1.68
CA PRO A 77 22.74 0.71 -2.94
C PRO A 77 23.03 -0.52 -3.81
N ASN A 78 22.63 -0.45 -5.09
CA ASN A 78 22.78 -1.50 -6.11
C ASN A 78 21.96 -2.78 -5.89
N ASP A 79 21.10 -2.84 -4.87
CA ASP A 79 20.14 -3.94 -4.75
C ASP A 79 19.16 -3.91 -5.92
N LEU A 80 18.81 -5.10 -6.41
CA LEU A 80 17.90 -5.29 -7.53
C LEU A 80 16.80 -6.26 -7.10
N ILE A 81 15.56 -5.83 -7.27
CA ILE A 81 14.39 -6.72 -7.16
C ILE A 81 13.63 -6.76 -8.48
N LYS A 82 12.95 -7.88 -8.71
CA LYS A 82 12.10 -8.10 -9.88
C LYS A 82 10.70 -8.41 -9.42
N ALA A 83 9.71 -7.81 -10.08
CA ALA A 83 8.31 -8.05 -9.81
C ALA A 83 7.48 -8.09 -11.09
N LYS A 84 6.24 -8.55 -10.96
CA LYS A 84 5.24 -8.44 -12.02
C LYS A 84 4.89 -6.96 -12.24
N PRO A 85 4.80 -6.48 -13.50
CA PRO A 85 4.29 -5.15 -13.77
C PRO A 85 2.89 -4.94 -13.19
N GLY A 86 2.64 -3.78 -12.59
CA GLY A 86 1.38 -3.45 -11.93
C GLY A 86 1.26 -3.94 -10.48
N ALA A 87 2.24 -4.68 -9.95
CA ALA A 87 2.26 -5.07 -8.54
C ALA A 87 2.77 -3.96 -7.60
N MET A 88 3.38 -2.90 -8.13
CA MET A 88 3.90 -1.80 -7.30
C MET A 88 2.78 -0.91 -6.78
N ILE A 89 2.80 -0.65 -5.48
CA ILE A 89 1.97 0.37 -4.83
C ILE A 89 2.71 1.70 -4.81
N HIS A 90 3.92 1.72 -4.23
CA HIS A 90 4.75 2.93 -4.12
C HIS A 90 6.24 2.58 -4.04
N MET A 91 7.09 3.58 -4.30
CA MET A 91 8.53 3.47 -4.13
C MET A 91 9.14 4.81 -3.71
N SER A 92 10.32 4.75 -3.10
CA SER A 92 11.15 5.93 -2.83
C SER A 92 11.64 6.58 -4.14
N PRO A 93 11.85 7.91 -4.19
CA PRO A 93 12.30 8.63 -5.39
C PRO A 93 13.72 8.26 -5.83
N THR A 94 14.51 7.65 -4.94
CA THR A 94 15.87 7.17 -5.18
C THR A 94 15.92 5.79 -5.85
N VAL A 95 14.76 5.11 -5.93
CA VAL A 95 14.64 3.80 -6.58
C VAL A 95 14.33 4.01 -8.06
N LYS A 96 15.13 3.40 -8.92
CA LYS A 96 14.92 3.38 -10.37
C LYS A 96 13.99 2.21 -10.74
N LEU A 97 13.03 2.47 -11.62
CA LEU A 97 12.11 1.47 -12.16
C LEU A 97 12.37 1.27 -13.65
N GLU A 98 12.65 0.04 -14.06
CA GLU A 98 12.80 -0.36 -15.47
C GLU A 98 11.79 -1.45 -15.82
N GLY A 99 10.97 -1.21 -16.84
CA GLY A 99 10.04 -2.20 -17.39
C GLY A 99 10.64 -2.90 -18.61
N ALA A 100 10.68 -4.23 -18.60
CA ALA A 100 11.14 -5.03 -19.72
C ALA A 100 10.00 -5.91 -20.27
N ILE A 101 9.68 -5.75 -21.55
CA ILE A 101 8.74 -6.62 -22.26
C ILE A 101 9.54 -7.54 -23.17
N LYS A 102 9.68 -8.81 -22.79
CA LYS A 102 10.44 -9.80 -23.56
C LYS A 102 9.53 -10.53 -24.53
N PHE A 103 9.23 -9.90 -25.66
CA PHE A 103 8.59 -10.56 -26.80
C PHE A 103 9.62 -11.41 -27.55
N SER A 104 9.85 -12.66 -27.12
CA SER A 104 10.53 -13.61 -28.00
C SER A 104 9.48 -14.24 -28.92
N MET A 105 9.78 -14.38 -30.21
CA MET A 105 8.86 -15.05 -31.15
C MET A 105 8.52 -16.48 -30.70
N ARG A 106 9.45 -17.17 -30.01
CA ARG A 106 9.19 -18.49 -29.39
C ARG A 106 8.13 -18.42 -28.29
N LYS A 107 8.09 -17.34 -27.51
CA LYS A 107 7.09 -17.13 -26.45
C LYS A 107 5.72 -16.71 -26.99
N MET A 108 5.67 -16.07 -28.16
CA MET A 108 4.41 -15.80 -28.85
C MET A 108 3.73 -17.09 -29.34
N LEU A 109 4.54 -18.06 -29.82
CA LEU A 109 4.06 -19.38 -30.24
C LEU A 109 3.52 -20.22 -29.06
N THR A 110 4.05 -20.03 -27.85
CA THR A 110 3.55 -20.67 -26.61
C THR A 110 2.49 -19.84 -25.89
N GLY A 111 2.04 -18.72 -26.47
CA GLY A 111 1.04 -17.82 -25.88
C GLY A 111 1.49 -17.08 -24.61
N SER A 112 2.78 -17.08 -24.28
CA SER A 112 3.30 -16.64 -22.98
C SER A 112 4.01 -15.29 -23.10
N GLN A 113 3.29 -14.18 -22.88
CA GLN A 113 3.95 -12.86 -22.74
C GLN A 113 4.58 -12.76 -21.35
N MET A 114 5.90 -12.59 -21.29
CA MET A 114 6.63 -12.38 -20.03
C MET A 114 7.05 -10.91 -19.93
N SER A 115 6.36 -10.17 -19.07
CA SER A 115 6.70 -8.80 -18.70
C SER A 115 7.24 -8.77 -17.27
N GLU A 116 8.30 -7.99 -17.05
CA GLU A 116 9.03 -7.92 -15.78
C GLU A 116 9.31 -6.44 -15.46
N ALA A 117 9.09 -6.05 -14.21
CA ALA A 117 9.49 -4.75 -13.67
C ALA A 117 10.69 -4.94 -12.73
N SER A 118 11.75 -4.16 -12.94
CA SER A 118 12.97 -4.19 -12.14
C SER A 118 13.10 -2.91 -11.33
N PHE A 119 13.40 -3.03 -10.04
CA PHE A 119 13.62 -1.90 -9.14
C PHE A 119 15.04 -1.94 -8.59
N THR A 120 15.74 -0.82 -8.70
CA THR A 120 17.16 -0.73 -8.36
C THR A 120 17.48 0.52 -7.57
N GLY A 121 18.28 0.39 -6.51
CA GLY A 121 18.80 1.51 -5.75
C GLY A 121 18.26 1.59 -4.32
N PRO A 122 18.82 2.49 -3.50
CA PRO A 122 18.49 2.55 -2.09
C PRO A 122 17.09 3.12 -1.88
N GLY A 123 16.39 2.61 -0.87
CA GLY A 123 15.08 3.12 -0.46
C GLY A 123 14.05 2.00 -0.27
N THR A 124 12.79 2.39 -0.26
CA THR A 124 11.67 1.47 -0.05
C THR A 124 10.92 1.17 -1.33
N VAL A 125 10.43 -0.05 -1.45
CA VAL A 125 9.46 -0.47 -2.49
C VAL A 125 8.35 -1.25 -1.80
N ALA A 126 7.10 -0.87 -2.08
CA ALA A 126 5.93 -1.60 -1.62
C ALA A 126 5.22 -2.27 -2.79
N LEU A 127 4.94 -3.56 -2.65
CA LEU A 127 4.29 -4.40 -3.64
C LEU A 127 3.03 -5.04 -3.05
N ALA A 128 2.04 -5.31 -3.90
CA ALA A 128 0.90 -6.15 -3.58
C ALA A 128 0.47 -6.99 -4.79
N PRO A 129 -0.19 -8.13 -4.55
CA PRO A 129 -0.82 -8.90 -5.62
C PRO A 129 -1.88 -8.07 -6.34
N THR A 130 -2.03 -8.29 -7.65
CA THR A 130 -3.06 -7.60 -8.45
C THR A 130 -4.47 -8.13 -8.21
N LEU A 131 -4.59 -9.25 -7.48
CA LEU A 131 -5.84 -9.89 -7.08
C LEU A 131 -5.80 -10.09 -5.56
N MET A 132 -6.96 -10.18 -4.91
CA MET A 132 -7.05 -10.47 -3.47
C MET A 132 -6.31 -11.79 -3.14
N GLY A 133 -5.43 -11.77 -2.13
CA GLY A 133 -4.63 -12.92 -1.72
C GLY A 133 -3.61 -12.63 -0.63
N ASP A 134 -2.85 -13.67 -0.27
CA ASP A 134 -1.72 -13.61 0.67
C ASP A 134 -0.37 -13.61 -0.07
N ILE A 135 0.69 -13.20 0.62
CA ILE A 135 2.08 -13.30 0.17
C ILE A 135 2.82 -14.28 1.08
N VAL A 136 3.52 -15.24 0.49
CA VAL A 136 4.40 -16.17 1.19
C VAL A 136 5.83 -15.96 0.71
N ALA A 137 6.76 -15.79 1.66
CA ALA A 137 8.19 -15.72 1.35
C ALA A 137 8.78 -17.14 1.28
N LEU A 138 9.38 -17.47 0.13
CA LEU A 138 10.10 -18.73 -0.07
C LEU A 138 11.56 -18.42 -0.40
N GLN A 139 12.47 -18.86 0.47
CA GLN A 139 13.90 -18.74 0.22
C GLN A 139 14.37 -19.96 -0.57
N ILE A 140 14.83 -19.74 -1.79
CA ILE A 140 15.35 -20.81 -2.66
C ILE A 140 16.85 -20.92 -2.41
N ALA A 141 17.27 -21.89 -1.61
CA ALA A 141 18.67 -22.27 -1.54
C ALA A 141 19.02 -23.10 -2.78
N ASN A 142 20.04 -22.71 -3.52
CA ASN A 142 20.57 -23.52 -4.61
C ASN A 142 21.48 -24.60 -3.99
N ASP A 143 20.91 -25.68 -3.45
CA ASP A 143 21.69 -26.86 -3.11
C ASP A 143 22.02 -27.59 -4.42
N GLY A 144 23.27 -27.49 -4.87
CA GLY A 144 23.69 -28.02 -6.17
C GLY A 144 23.65 -29.55 -6.34
N ARG A 145 22.77 -30.28 -5.65
CA ARG A 145 22.57 -31.73 -5.85
C ARG A 145 21.71 -31.98 -7.09
N ARG A 146 22.36 -31.77 -8.24
CA ARG A 146 21.99 -32.43 -9.50
C ARG A 146 21.93 -33.93 -9.28
N GLY A 147 20.90 -34.55 -9.88
CA GLY A 147 20.66 -35.98 -9.82
C GLY A 147 21.91 -36.82 -10.12
N MET A 148 22.05 -37.89 -9.34
CA MET A 148 22.67 -39.13 -9.77
C MET A 148 21.58 -40.03 -10.37
#